data_AF-A0A369TM90-F1
#
_entry.id   AF-A0A369TM90-F1
#
_cell.length_a   1.000
_cell.length_b   1.000
_cell.length_c   1.000
_cell.angle_alpha   90.00
_cell.angle_beta   90.00
_cell.angle_gamma   90.00
#
_symmetry.space_group_name_H-M   'P 1'
#
loop_
_entity.id
_entity.type
_entity.pdbx_description
1 polymer ?
#
loop_
_entity_poly.entity_id
_entity_poly.type
_entity_poly.pdbx_seq_one_letter_code
_entity_poly.pdbx_strand_id
1 'polypeptide(L)'
;MTRNMHTKLRRFWLSEDGALMIVPFALWLPLFIGIVVSGIELGAITLRHTVLERALDQTVRDIRLGTGTNYDHASIKASICEKADILPGCEDNLRLEMVKLNIRNWHEPPAAVDCVDHSETVAPVLTFEYGRDNELMYLRACYKYRPFSPASGLGSSLRTDSEGYSALISTSAFVQEPS
;
A
#
# COMPACT_ATOMS: atom_id res chain seq x y z
N MET A 1 40.06 8.92 53.24
CA MET A 1 38.60 8.86 52.97
C MET A 1 38.25 8.34 51.57
N THR A 2 39.12 8.44 50.56
CA THR A 2 38.86 8.01 49.17
C THR A 2 38.68 6.50 48.99
N ARG A 3 39.45 5.66 49.72
CA ARG A 3 39.41 4.18 49.58
C ARG A 3 38.04 3.55 49.88
N ASN A 4 37.29 4.09 50.84
CA ASN A 4 35.96 3.58 51.20
C ASN A 4 34.87 3.94 50.18
N MET A 5 35.05 5.04 49.44
CA MET A 5 34.12 5.45 48.39
C MET A 5 34.27 4.54 47.17
N HIS A 6 35.50 4.14 46.83
CA HIS A 6 35.77 3.17 45.75
C HIS A 6 35.18 1.79 46.03
N THR A 7 35.25 1.28 47.27
CA THR A 7 34.65 -0.01 47.62
C THR A 7 33.12 0.04 47.63
N LYS A 8 32.51 1.14 48.07
CA LYS A 8 31.05 1.30 48.00
C LYS A 8 30.54 1.41 46.57
N LEU A 9 31.22 2.18 45.71
CA LEU A 9 30.90 2.24 44.28
C LEU A 9 31.06 0.87 43.63
N ARG A 10 32.15 0.16 43.89
CA ARG A 10 32.38 -1.18 43.33
C ARG A 10 31.29 -2.18 43.77
N ARG A 11 30.80 -2.10 45.01
CA ARG A 11 29.73 -2.96 45.52
C ARG A 11 28.37 -2.65 44.91
N PHE A 12 28.10 -1.38 44.63
CA PHE A 12 26.91 -0.92 43.90
C PHE A 12 26.94 -1.35 42.42
N TRP A 13 28.10 -1.32 41.77
CA TRP A 13 28.26 -1.82 40.39
C TRP A 13 28.16 -3.35 40.27
N LEU A 14 28.36 -4.08 41.37
CA LEU A 14 28.26 -5.54 41.44
C LEU A 14 26.96 -6.02 42.09
N SER A 15 26.01 -5.12 42.43
CA SER A 15 24.73 -5.53 43.00
C SER A 15 23.77 -5.94 41.88
N GLU A 16 23.34 -7.19 41.90
CA GLU A 16 22.34 -7.77 40.98
C GLU A 16 20.91 -7.66 41.53
N ASP A 17 20.68 -6.80 42.53
CA ASP A 17 19.39 -6.63 43.17
C ASP A 17 18.35 -6.14 42.14
N GLY A 18 17.35 -6.99 41.86
CA GLY A 18 16.31 -6.75 40.85
C GLY A 18 16.61 -7.26 39.45
N ALA A 19 17.83 -7.77 39.17
CA ALA A 19 18.19 -8.28 37.85
C ALA A 19 17.31 -9.48 37.42
N LEU A 20 16.96 -10.37 38.36
CA LEU A 20 16.06 -11.51 38.12
C LEU A 20 14.66 -11.11 37.65
N MET A 21 14.19 -9.90 38.01
CA MET A 21 12.85 -9.41 37.62
C MET A 21 12.91 -8.45 36.42
N ILE A 22 13.91 -7.57 36.37
CA ILE A 22 14.02 -6.51 35.36
C ILE A 22 14.54 -7.06 34.03
N VAL A 23 15.50 -7.98 34.03
CA VAL A 23 16.10 -8.49 32.78
C VAL A 23 15.08 -9.23 31.91
N PRO A 24 14.27 -10.18 32.44
CA PRO A 24 13.22 -10.82 31.64
C PRO A 24 12.19 -9.81 31.13
N PHE A 25 11.76 -8.85 31.96
CA PHE A 25 10.80 -7.82 31.54
C PHE A 25 11.36 -6.93 30.42
N ALA A 26 12.61 -6.48 30.55
CA ALA A 26 13.29 -5.67 29.54
C ALA A 26 13.47 -6.40 28.20
N LEU A 27 13.55 -7.74 28.21
CA LEU A 27 13.59 -8.56 27.00
C LEU A 27 12.20 -8.81 26.40
N TRP A 28 11.19 -9.07 27.23
CA TRP A 28 9.83 -9.37 26.77
C TRP A 28 9.03 -8.15 26.32
N LEU A 29 9.22 -7.00 26.97
CA LEU A 29 8.51 -5.76 26.64
C LEU A 29 8.68 -5.31 25.18
N PRO A 30 9.89 -5.20 24.61
CA PRO A 30 10.05 -4.80 23.21
C PRO A 30 9.47 -5.83 22.24
N LEU A 31 9.52 -7.13 22.58
CA LEU A 31 8.89 -8.18 21.78
C LEU A 31 7.37 -8.02 21.75
N PHE A 32 6.74 -7.82 22.91
CA PHE A 32 5.30 -7.63 23.02
C PHE A 32 4.83 -6.36 22.30
N ILE A 33 5.53 -5.23 22.49
CA ILE A 33 5.26 -3.99 21.77
C ILE A 33 5.41 -4.19 20.26
N GLY A 34 6.46 -4.89 19.83
CA GLY A 34 6.70 -5.20 18.42
C GLY A 34 5.53 -5.96 17.78
N ILE A 35 4.95 -6.94 18.49
CA ILE A 35 3.78 -7.69 18.01
C ILE A 35 2.55 -6.79 17.90
N VAL A 36 2.28 -5.97 18.91
CA VAL A 36 1.13 -5.04 18.90
C VAL A 36 1.23 -4.03 17.75
N VAL A 37 2.40 -3.40 17.60
CA VAL A 37 2.70 -2.44 16.54
C VAL A 37 2.54 -3.09 15.16
N SER A 38 3.05 -4.32 14.98
CA SER A 38 2.91 -5.06 13.72
C SER A 38 1.44 -5.40 13.42
N GLY A 39 0.64 -5.75 14.42
CA GLY A 39 -0.78 -6.02 14.25
C GLY A 39 -1.56 -4.78 13.80
N ILE A 40 -1.26 -3.61 14.39
CA ILE A 40 -1.85 -2.33 13.98
C ILE A 40 -1.46 -2.01 12.52
N GLU A 41 -0.22 -2.28 12.13
CA GLU A 41 0.27 -2.05 10.76
C GLU A 41 -0.45 -2.91 9.75
N LEU A 42 -0.51 -4.21 10.00
CA LEU A 42 -1.20 -5.14 9.12
C LEU A 42 -2.69 -4.79 9.00
N GLY A 43 -3.32 -4.36 10.10
CA GLY A 43 -4.69 -3.85 10.10
C GLY A 43 -4.84 -2.63 9.20
N ALA A 44 -3.96 -1.63 9.34
CA ALA A 44 -3.99 -0.42 8.51
C ALA A 44 -3.76 -0.72 7.02
N ILE A 45 -2.85 -1.63 6.69
CA ILE A 45 -2.58 -2.06 5.31
C ILE A 45 -3.81 -2.74 4.71
N THR A 46 -4.40 -3.68 5.46
CA THR A 46 -5.61 -4.39 5.02
C THR A 46 -6.76 -3.43 4.77
N LEU A 47 -6.99 -2.48 5.69
CA LEU A 47 -8.03 -1.47 5.53
C LEU A 47 -7.84 -0.65 4.26
N ARG A 48 -6.62 -0.17 3.99
CA ARG A 48 -6.31 0.58 2.76
C ARG A 48 -6.53 -0.26 1.51
N HIS A 49 -6.12 -1.53 1.54
CA HIS A 49 -6.31 -2.45 0.42
C HIS A 49 -7.79 -2.69 0.12
N THR A 50 -8.58 -3.03 1.14
CA THR A 50 -10.02 -3.29 0.98
C THR A 50 -10.78 -2.05 0.50
N VAL A 51 -10.42 -0.86 0.99
CA VAL A 51 -11.08 0.38 0.53
C VAL A 51 -10.69 0.70 -0.92
N LEU A 52 -9.43 0.53 -1.31
CA LEU A 52 -9.00 0.71 -2.69
C LEU A 52 -9.72 -0.25 -3.65
N GLU A 53 -9.79 -1.53 -3.29
CA GLU A 53 -10.47 -2.57 -4.07
C GLU A 53 -11.95 -2.26 -4.24
N ARG A 54 -12.63 -1.89 -3.14
CA ARG A 54 -14.03 -1.48 -3.18
C ARG A 54 -14.24 -0.23 -4.05
N ALA A 55 -13.41 0.80 -3.89
CA ALA A 55 -13.54 2.05 -4.65
C ALA A 55 -13.33 1.82 -6.15
N LEU A 56 -12.37 0.96 -6.51
CA LEU A 56 -12.12 0.55 -7.88
C LEU A 56 -13.33 -0.20 -8.47
N ASP A 57 -13.87 -1.19 -7.77
CA ASP A 57 -15.05 -1.95 -8.25
C ASP A 57 -16.30 -1.07 -8.40
N GLN A 58 -16.54 -0.15 -7.47
CA GLN A 58 -17.63 0.81 -7.58
C GLN A 58 -17.45 1.74 -8.79
N THR A 59 -16.23 2.22 -9.03
CA THR A 59 -15.93 3.07 -10.19
C THR A 59 -16.07 2.31 -11.51
N VAL A 60 -15.60 1.06 -11.57
CA VAL A 60 -15.80 0.17 -12.72
C VAL A 60 -17.28 -0.05 -13.01
N ARG A 61 -18.10 -0.22 -11.98
CA ARG A 61 -19.55 -0.33 -12.13
C ARG A 61 -20.15 0.95 -12.72
N ASP A 62 -19.73 2.12 -12.25
CA ASP A 62 -20.21 3.40 -12.79
C ASP A 62 -19.83 3.57 -14.26
N ILE A 63 -18.60 3.18 -14.65
CA ILE A 63 -18.14 3.17 -16.05
C ILE A 63 -18.99 2.22 -16.90
N ARG A 64 -19.24 1.01 -16.40
CA ARG A 64 -20.06 0.00 -17.10
C ARG A 64 -21.49 0.47 -17.36
N LEU A 65 -22.06 1.26 -16.44
CA LEU A 65 -23.41 1.83 -16.57
C LEU A 65 -23.44 3.13 -17.38
N GLY A 66 -22.33 3.87 -17.44
CA GLY A 66 -22.17 5.11 -18.21
C GLY A 66 -21.94 4.87 -19.71
N THR A 67 -22.80 4.09 -20.36
CA THR A 67 -22.71 3.85 -21.81
C THR A 67 -22.82 5.19 -22.58
N GLY A 68 -21.81 5.46 -23.42
CA GLY A 68 -21.75 6.68 -24.25
C GLY A 68 -21.04 7.89 -23.64
N THR A 69 -20.58 7.84 -22.39
CA THR A 69 -19.69 8.87 -21.82
C THR A 69 -18.23 8.44 -21.95
N ASN A 70 -17.39 9.29 -22.55
CA ASN A 70 -15.94 9.08 -22.55
C ASN A 70 -15.37 9.51 -21.20
N TYR A 71 -14.88 8.55 -20.41
CA TYR A 71 -14.18 8.85 -19.17
C TYR A 71 -12.71 9.15 -19.48
N ASP A 72 -12.22 10.27 -18.97
CA ASP A 72 -10.79 10.58 -18.97
C ASP A 72 -10.09 9.89 -17.78
N HIS A 73 -8.79 9.63 -17.91
CA HIS A 73 -7.97 9.05 -16.85
C HIS A 73 -8.08 9.83 -15.54
N ALA A 74 -8.02 11.16 -15.62
CA ALA A 74 -8.17 12.04 -14.46
C ALA A 74 -9.55 11.90 -13.79
N SER A 75 -10.61 11.70 -14.59
CA SER A 75 -11.97 11.55 -14.06
C SER A 75 -12.16 10.23 -13.29
N ILE A 76 -11.55 9.14 -13.77
CA ILE A 76 -11.59 7.83 -13.11
C ILE A 76 -10.78 7.87 -11.83
N LYS A 77 -9.61 8.51 -11.87
CA LYS A 77 -8.76 8.72 -10.69
C LYS A 77 -9.49 9.50 -9.60
N ALA A 78 -10.13 10.61 -9.98
CA ALA A 78 -10.95 11.42 -9.07
C ALA A 78 -12.10 10.60 -8.46
N SER A 79 -12.81 9.82 -9.28
CA SER A 79 -13.90 8.96 -8.82
C SER A 79 -13.45 7.89 -7.82
N ILE A 80 -12.28 7.28 -8.03
CA ILE A 80 -11.69 6.32 -7.09
C ILE A 80 -11.28 7.02 -5.80
N CYS A 81 -10.61 8.17 -5.89
CA CYS A 81 -10.15 8.91 -4.72
C CYS A 81 -11.30 9.48 -3.88
N GLU A 82 -12.39 9.93 -4.50
CA GLU A 82 -13.61 10.34 -3.80
C GLU A 82 -14.23 9.19 -3.00
N LYS A 83 -14.28 7.99 -3.59
CA LYS A 83 -14.78 6.77 -2.93
C LYS A 83 -13.81 6.18 -1.90
N ALA A 84 -12.53 6.57 -1.97
CA ALA A 84 -11.45 6.12 -1.11
C ALA A 84 -10.88 7.25 -0.23
N ASP A 85 -11.72 8.14 0.28
CA ASP A 85 -11.34 9.33 1.09
C ASP A 85 -10.44 9.01 2.30
N ILE A 86 -10.47 7.77 2.81
CA ILE A 86 -9.56 7.32 3.88
C ILE A 86 -8.08 7.26 3.45
N LEU A 87 -7.79 7.30 2.15
CA LEU A 87 -6.44 7.23 1.58
C LEU A 87 -5.82 8.65 1.52
N PRO A 88 -4.82 8.95 2.37
CA PRO A 88 -4.22 10.28 2.40
C PRO A 88 -3.45 10.57 1.11
N GLY A 89 -3.73 11.71 0.46
CA GLY A 89 -3.05 12.11 -0.77
C GLY A 89 -3.28 11.11 -1.92
N CYS A 90 -4.47 10.53 -2.00
CA CYS A 90 -4.86 9.59 -3.06
C CYS A 90 -4.54 10.15 -4.45
N GLU A 91 -4.86 11.42 -4.70
CA GLU A 91 -4.62 12.06 -6.00
C GLU A 91 -3.14 12.13 -6.38
N ASP A 92 -2.21 12.21 -5.44
CA ASP A 92 -0.80 12.28 -5.80
C ASP A 92 -0.18 10.88 -5.91
N ASN A 93 -0.67 9.94 -5.11
CA ASN A 93 -0.07 8.62 -4.93
C ASN A 93 -0.78 7.48 -5.70
N LEU A 94 -1.90 7.77 -6.36
CA LEU A 94 -2.64 6.82 -7.18
C LEU A 94 -2.25 6.94 -8.67
N ARG A 95 -1.85 5.80 -9.24
CA ARG A 95 -1.62 5.62 -10.67
C ARG A 95 -2.58 4.56 -11.20
N LEU A 96 -3.16 4.82 -12.37
CA LEU A 96 -4.08 3.92 -13.04
C LEU A 96 -3.50 3.49 -14.38
N GLU A 97 -3.65 2.22 -14.68
CA GLU A 97 -3.36 1.61 -15.97
C GLU A 97 -4.64 0.95 -16.46
N MET A 98 -5.09 1.32 -17.66
CA MET A 98 -6.24 0.73 -18.29
C MET A 98 -5.82 0.19 -19.65
N VAL A 99 -5.97 -1.10 -19.87
CA VAL A 99 -5.63 -1.74 -21.15
C VAL A 99 -6.80 -2.55 -21.66
N LYS A 100 -6.96 -2.55 -22.98
CA LYS A 100 -7.94 -3.40 -23.67
C LYS A 100 -7.36 -4.79 -23.86
N LEU A 101 -8.11 -5.81 -23.44
CA LEU A 101 -7.74 -7.21 -23.60
C LEU A 101 -8.64 -7.91 -24.59
N ASN A 102 -8.08 -8.87 -25.33
CA ASN A 102 -8.81 -9.69 -26.26
C ASN A 102 -8.84 -11.14 -25.78
N ILE A 103 -10.03 -11.63 -25.40
CA ILE A 103 -10.22 -13.01 -24.94
C ILE A 103 -9.97 -14.06 -26.04
N ARG A 104 -10.08 -13.69 -27.32
CA ARG A 104 -9.87 -14.59 -28.45
C ARG A 104 -8.40 -14.68 -28.87
N ASN A 105 -7.61 -13.67 -28.50
CA ASN A 105 -6.16 -13.60 -28.75
C ASN A 105 -5.46 -13.09 -27.49
N TRP A 106 -5.54 -13.91 -26.43
CA TRP A 106 -5.09 -13.54 -25.10
C TRP A 106 -3.58 -13.25 -25.06
N HIS A 107 -3.23 -12.04 -24.64
CA HIS A 107 -1.89 -11.66 -24.28
C HIS A 107 -1.92 -11.25 -22.80
N GLU A 108 -1.08 -11.87 -22.00
CA GLU A 108 -1.03 -11.58 -20.58
C GLU A 108 -0.52 -10.14 -20.36
N PRO A 109 -1.25 -9.30 -19.59
CA PRO A 109 -0.78 -7.96 -19.26
C PRO A 109 0.60 -8.01 -18.58
N PRO A 110 1.46 -7.01 -18.79
CA PRO A 110 2.76 -6.98 -18.13
C PRO A 110 2.64 -7.14 -16.61
N ALA A 111 3.38 -8.09 -16.05
CA ALA A 111 3.43 -8.34 -14.60
C ALA A 111 4.19 -7.24 -13.85
N ALA A 112 5.06 -6.48 -14.55
CA ALA A 112 5.72 -5.32 -14.00
C ALA A 112 4.72 -4.17 -13.89
N VAL A 113 4.30 -3.87 -12.66
CA VAL A 113 3.44 -2.71 -12.39
C VAL A 113 4.31 -1.49 -12.30
N ASP A 114 4.13 -0.55 -13.23
CA ASP A 114 4.82 0.73 -13.19
C ASP A 114 4.12 1.67 -12.20
N CYS A 115 4.37 1.43 -10.91
CA CYS A 115 3.92 2.31 -9.83
C CYS A 115 4.83 3.54 -9.68
N VAL A 116 5.80 3.76 -10.58
CA VAL A 116 6.89 4.71 -10.38
C VAL A 116 6.47 6.12 -10.81
N ASP A 117 6.86 7.09 -9.99
CA ASP A 117 6.69 8.50 -10.29
C ASP A 117 7.86 8.95 -11.16
N HIS A 118 7.71 8.81 -12.47
CA HIS A 118 8.60 9.54 -13.38
C HIS A 118 8.20 11.01 -13.31
N SER A 119 8.94 11.78 -12.51
CA SER A 119 9.10 13.22 -12.67
C SER A 119 9.76 13.61 -14.01
N GLU A 120 9.98 12.65 -14.90
CA GLU A 120 10.22 12.88 -16.32
C GLU A 120 8.88 13.18 -17.01
N THR A 121 8.82 14.42 -17.49
CA THR A 121 7.89 14.92 -18.51
C THR A 121 7.29 13.81 -19.38
N VAL A 122 6.01 13.52 -19.13
CA VAL A 122 5.12 12.84 -20.07
C VAL A 122 5.68 11.49 -20.53
N ALA A 123 5.78 10.51 -19.62
CA ALA A 123 5.60 9.13 -20.06
C ALA A 123 4.15 9.04 -20.57
N PRO A 124 3.91 8.79 -21.88
CA PRO A 124 2.56 8.74 -22.40
C PRO A 124 1.84 7.63 -21.66
N VAL A 125 0.67 7.97 -21.12
CA VAL A 125 -0.31 7.05 -20.55
C VAL A 125 -0.20 5.73 -21.30
N LEU A 126 0.25 4.66 -20.62
CA LEU A 126 0.37 3.33 -21.19
C LEU A 126 -1.02 2.92 -21.72
N THR A 127 -1.27 3.24 -23.00
CA THR A 127 -2.43 2.89 -23.82
C THR A 127 -3.77 2.91 -23.07
N PHE A 128 -4.21 4.08 -22.59
CA PHE A 128 -5.62 4.28 -22.23
C PHE A 128 -6.48 4.28 -23.50
N GLU A 129 -6.74 3.08 -24.02
CA GLU A 129 -7.70 2.88 -25.10
C GLU A 129 -9.06 2.61 -24.47
N TYR A 130 -9.96 3.58 -24.49
CA TYR A 130 -11.32 3.37 -24.03
C TYR A 130 -12.01 2.34 -24.94
N GLY A 131 -12.46 1.23 -24.35
CA GLY A 131 -13.12 0.16 -25.08
C GLY A 131 -14.50 0.56 -25.57
N ARG A 132 -14.87 0.11 -26.77
CA ARG A 132 -16.24 0.17 -27.28
C ARG A 132 -17.09 -0.96 -26.68
N ASP A 133 -18.38 -0.98 -27.00
CA ASP A 133 -19.30 -2.04 -26.58
C ASP A 133 -18.70 -3.44 -26.85
N ASN A 134 -18.86 -4.34 -25.88
CA ASN A 134 -18.34 -5.72 -25.91
C ASN A 134 -16.80 -5.86 -25.92
N GLU A 135 -16.05 -4.81 -25.58
CA GLU A 135 -14.60 -4.90 -25.41
C GLU A 135 -14.24 -5.15 -23.93
N LEU A 136 -13.36 -6.12 -23.69
CA LEU A 136 -12.87 -6.42 -22.35
C LEU A 136 -11.81 -5.39 -21.96
N MET A 137 -12.10 -4.65 -20.91
CA MET A 137 -11.23 -3.66 -20.30
C MET A 137 -10.62 -4.23 -19.04
N TYR A 138 -9.32 -4.04 -18.88
CA TYR A 138 -8.58 -4.35 -17.65
C TYR A 138 -8.12 -3.04 -17.03
N LEU A 139 -8.54 -2.79 -15.80
CA LEU A 139 -8.16 -1.63 -15.02
C LEU A 139 -7.32 -2.08 -13.82
N ARG A 140 -6.15 -1.48 -13.67
CA ARG A 140 -5.23 -1.70 -12.56
C ARG A 140 -4.95 -0.38 -11.88
N ALA A 141 -5.15 -0.34 -10.56
CA ALA A 141 -4.80 0.77 -9.70
C ALA A 141 -3.58 0.41 -8.86
N CYS A 142 -2.57 1.28 -8.88
CA CYS A 142 -1.46 1.22 -7.96
C CYS A 142 -1.45 2.44 -7.05
N TYR A 143 -1.53 2.20 -5.74
CA TYR A 143 -1.49 3.24 -4.71
C TYR A 143 -0.22 3.09 -3.87
N LYS A 144 0.60 4.14 -3.80
CA LYS A 144 1.79 4.20 -2.95
C LYS A 144 1.45 4.74 -1.56
N TYR A 145 1.99 4.11 -0.52
CA TYR A 145 1.88 4.61 0.84
C TYR A 145 3.17 4.37 1.62
N ARG A 146 3.40 5.19 2.65
CA ARG A 146 4.54 5.01 3.55
C ARG A 146 4.10 4.18 4.77
N PRO A 147 4.70 3.01 5.04
CA PRO A 147 4.52 2.27 6.28
C PRO A 147 5.04 3.09 7.47
N PHE A 148 4.51 2.84 8.66
CA PHE A 148 4.91 3.63 9.84
C PHE A 148 6.04 2.97 10.62
N SER A 149 6.27 1.66 10.48
CA SER A 149 7.33 0.96 11.18
C SER A 149 8.30 0.30 10.20
N PRO A 150 9.61 0.62 10.27
CA PRO A 150 10.64 -0.18 9.59
C PRO A 150 10.93 -1.50 10.31
N ALA A 151 10.41 -1.70 11.53
CA ALA A 151 10.79 -2.77 12.44
C ALA A 151 9.86 -4.00 12.40
N SER A 152 8.68 -3.90 11.79
CA SER A 152 7.81 -5.06 11.62
C SER A 152 8.35 -5.89 10.45
N GLY A 153 9.18 -6.91 10.74
CA GLY A 153 9.62 -7.87 9.72
C GLY A 153 8.47 -8.55 8.96
N LEU A 154 7.22 -8.41 9.44
CA LEU A 154 5.98 -8.83 8.79
C LEU A 154 5.58 -7.97 7.58
N GLY A 155 5.97 -6.69 7.53
CA GLY A 155 5.75 -5.82 6.36
C GLY A 155 6.74 -6.06 5.20
N SER A 156 7.80 -6.83 5.44
CA SER A 156 8.87 -7.09 4.46
C SER A 156 8.44 -7.89 3.22
N SER A 157 7.27 -8.55 3.26
CA SER A 157 6.67 -9.19 2.10
C SER A 157 6.10 -8.19 1.10
N LEU A 158 5.81 -6.96 1.52
CA LEU A 158 5.44 -5.88 0.63
C LEU A 158 6.72 -5.19 0.16
N ARG A 159 7.05 -5.37 -1.13
CA ARG A 159 8.18 -4.71 -1.79
C ARG A 159 8.11 -3.21 -1.52
N THR A 160 9.11 -2.72 -0.79
CA THR A 160 9.28 -1.30 -0.53
C THR A 160 10.26 -0.72 -1.56
N ASP A 161 9.91 0.44 -2.09
CA ASP A 161 10.75 1.32 -2.93
C ASP A 161 12.03 1.73 -2.17
N SER A 162 13.09 2.07 -2.90
CA SER A 162 14.28 2.78 -2.39
C SER A 162 13.97 3.97 -1.46
N GLU A 163 12.82 4.62 -1.60
CA GLU A 163 12.37 5.75 -0.78
C GLU A 163 11.52 5.36 0.46
N GLY A 164 11.25 4.06 0.67
CA GLY A 164 10.46 3.59 1.82
C GLY A 164 8.95 3.53 1.58
N TYR A 165 8.48 3.63 0.33
CA TYR A 165 7.07 3.47 -0.04
C TYR A 165 6.74 2.03 -0.38
N SER A 166 5.59 1.56 0.09
CA SER A 166 4.98 0.29 -0.30
C SER A 166 3.82 0.54 -1.26
N ALA A 167 3.58 -0.40 -2.17
CA ALA A 167 2.53 -0.31 -3.18
C ALA A 167 1.39 -1.27 -2.87
N LEU A 168 0.15 -0.78 -2.95
CA LEU A 168 -1.07 -1.59 -3.01
C LEU A 168 -1.53 -1.63 -4.46
N ILE A 169 -1.78 -2.83 -4.97
CA ILE A 169 -2.22 -3.04 -6.34
C ILE A 169 -3.59 -3.70 -6.30
N SER A 170 -4.57 -3.07 -6.94
CA SER A 170 -5.90 -3.64 -7.15
C SER A 170 -6.21 -3.70 -8.63
N THR A 171 -6.87 -4.76 -9.07
CA THR A 171 -7.14 -5.02 -10.49
C THR A 171 -8.58 -5.46 -10.67
N SER A 172 -9.26 -4.92 -11.68
CA SER A 172 -10.60 -5.34 -12.06
C SER A 172 -10.71 -5.38 -13.58
N ALA A 173 -11.53 -6.30 -14.07
CA ALA A 173 -11.77 -6.48 -15.49
C ALA A 173 -13.28 -6.39 -15.75
N PHE A 174 -13.67 -5.62 -16.76
CA PHE A 174 -15.07 -5.39 -17.08
C PHE A 174 -15.29 -5.29 -18.58
N VAL A 175 -16.54 -5.48 -18.99
CA VAL A 175 -16.99 -5.32 -20.38
C VAL A 175 -18.10 -4.28 -20.37
N GLN A 176 -18.06 -3.35 -21.32
CA GLN A 176 -19.14 -2.39 -21.50
C GLN A 176 -20.41 -3.12 -21.98
N GLU A 177 -21.52 -2.92 -21.28
CA GLU A 177 -22.80 -3.49 -21.70
C GLU A 177 -23.27 -2.82 -23.00
N PRO A 178 -23.77 -3.57 -23.98
CA PRO A 178 -24.40 -2.99 -25.14
C PRO A 178 -25.66 -2.21 -24.73
N SER A 179 -25.90 -1.07 -25.39
CA SER A 179 -27.12 -0.25 -25.21
C SER A 179 -28.38 -0.96 -25.69
#